data_AF-A0A2A6EGU0-F1
#
_entry.id   AF-A0A2A6EGU0-F1
#
_cell.length_a   1.000
_cell.length_b   1.000
_cell.length_c   1.000
_cell.angle_alpha   90.00
_cell.angle_beta   90.00
_cell.angle_gamma   90.00
#
_symmetry.space_group_name_H-M   'P 1'
#
loop_
_entity.id
_entity.type
_entity.pdbx_description
1 polymer ?
#
loop_
_entity_poly.entity_id
_entity_poly.type
_entity_poly.pdbx_seq_one_letter_code
_entity_poly.pdbx_strand_id
1 'polypeptide(L)'
;MKRLKLFLGSILMLAALISCNKSELDSYPPALNKIQFELSTSQTGKDTLYEKNKKDFKIQHVSLINKADNKIICEINSLSKQQPKLEAGGVTYGEVKYADGEVSLIKIYNWGTLERISTKAHKKAYAMTYTGKKPADMEVGLAVMGESAGISVSIK
;
A
#
# COMPACT_ATOMS: atom_id res chain seq x y z
N MET A 1 -63.80 51.78 4.65
CA MET A 1 -62.81 52.88 4.56
C MET A 1 -61.45 52.36 4.97
N LYS A 2 -60.44 52.56 4.11
CA LYS A 2 -58.99 52.72 4.36
C LYS A 2 -58.44 51.96 5.59
N ARG A 3 -57.46 51.07 5.44
CA ARG A 3 -56.06 51.46 5.17
C ARG A 3 -55.24 50.32 4.59
N LEU A 4 -54.74 50.58 3.38
CA LEU A 4 -53.49 50.08 2.83
C LEU A 4 -52.34 50.46 3.78
N LYS A 5 -51.53 49.49 4.21
CA LYS A 5 -50.12 49.70 4.53
C LYS A 5 -49.31 48.52 4.01
N LEU A 6 -48.49 48.83 3.00
CA LEU A 6 -47.32 48.06 2.60
C LEU A 6 -46.53 47.61 3.82
N PHE A 7 -46.16 46.33 3.87
CA PHE A 7 -44.86 45.94 4.39
C PHE A 7 -44.08 45.32 3.23
N LEU A 8 -43.33 46.19 2.55
CA LEU A 8 -42.11 45.81 1.85
C LEU A 8 -41.13 45.31 2.91
N GLY A 9 -40.69 44.07 2.82
CA GLY A 9 -39.59 43.60 3.67
C GLY A 9 -39.45 42.09 3.65
N SER A 10 -38.26 41.66 3.24
CA SER A 10 -37.70 40.30 3.39
C SER A 10 -38.30 39.18 2.53
N ILE A 11 -38.14 39.31 1.20
CA ILE A 11 -37.57 38.18 0.46
C ILE A 11 -36.12 38.08 0.94
N LEU A 12 -35.90 37.34 2.03
CA LEU A 12 -34.57 36.93 2.46
C LEU A 12 -34.46 35.45 2.15
N MET A 13 -33.58 35.17 1.18
CA MET A 13 -33.18 33.85 0.76
C MET A 13 -33.01 32.92 1.97
N LEU A 14 -33.91 31.96 2.15
CA LEU A 14 -33.54 30.67 2.72
C LEU A 14 -32.91 29.80 1.61
N ALA A 15 -31.89 30.35 0.96
CA ALA A 15 -30.79 29.56 0.44
C ALA A 15 -29.75 29.49 1.57
N ALA A 16 -30.14 28.89 2.69
CA ALA A 16 -29.15 28.24 3.54
C ALA A 16 -28.68 27.05 2.71
N LEU A 17 -27.75 27.38 1.80
CA LEU A 17 -26.86 26.44 1.16
C LEU A 17 -26.50 25.45 2.24
N ILE A 18 -26.96 24.22 2.05
CA ILE A 18 -26.31 23.04 2.56
C ILE A 18 -24.85 23.32 2.28
N SER A 19 -24.12 23.75 3.31
CA SER A 19 -22.67 23.77 3.27
C SER A 19 -22.36 22.31 3.04
N CYS A 20 -22.15 21.96 1.77
CA CYS A 20 -21.29 20.87 1.39
C CYS A 20 -19.98 21.20 2.08
N ASN A 21 -19.86 20.81 3.35
CA ASN A 21 -18.60 20.44 3.92
C ASN A 21 -18.13 19.32 3.01
N LYS A 22 -17.48 19.69 1.90
CA LYS A 22 -16.38 18.93 1.38
C LYS A 22 -15.36 18.92 2.52
N SER A 23 -15.60 18.07 3.52
CA SER A 23 -14.49 17.35 4.10
C SER A 23 -13.97 16.52 2.94
N GLU A 24 -13.17 17.14 2.08
CA GLU A 24 -12.08 16.45 1.43
C GLU A 24 -11.31 15.88 2.61
N LEU A 25 -11.68 14.65 2.97
CA LEU A 25 -10.96 13.87 3.95
C LEU A 25 -9.68 13.57 3.21
N ASP A 26 -8.72 14.50 3.33
CA ASP A 26 -7.47 14.48 2.61
C ASP A 26 -6.77 13.17 2.91
N SER A 27 -7.01 12.20 2.05
CA SER A 27 -6.58 10.84 2.25
C SER A 27 -5.23 10.71 1.60
N TYR A 28 -4.19 10.98 2.39
CA TYR A 28 -2.83 10.87 1.93
C TYR A 28 -2.32 9.45 2.10
N PRO A 29 -1.77 8.84 1.03
CA PRO A 29 -1.06 7.57 1.17
C PRO A 29 0.14 7.71 2.11
N PRO A 30 0.69 6.60 2.65
CA PRO A 30 1.88 6.65 3.47
C PRO A 30 3.05 7.27 2.68
N ALA A 31 3.80 8.18 3.31
CA ALA A 31 4.93 8.83 2.66
C ALA A 31 6.17 7.92 2.71
N LEU A 32 6.17 6.91 1.85
CA LEU A 32 7.25 5.93 1.76
C LEU A 32 8.57 6.57 1.30
N ASN A 33 9.69 5.96 1.69
CA ASN A 33 11.02 6.41 1.31
C ASN A 33 11.28 6.26 -0.21
N LYS A 34 10.77 5.18 -0.81
CA LYS A 34 10.77 4.92 -2.24
C LYS A 34 9.52 4.10 -2.61
N ILE A 35 9.12 4.17 -3.87
CA ILE A 35 8.05 3.34 -4.45
C ILE A 35 8.55 2.39 -5.54
N GLN A 36 9.82 2.51 -5.92
CA GLN A 36 10.49 1.64 -6.88
C GLN A 36 11.81 1.19 -6.26
N PHE A 37 12.02 -0.12 -6.26
CA PHE A 37 13.23 -0.78 -5.78
C PHE A 37 13.79 -1.67 -6.89
N GLU A 38 15.10 -1.72 -6.97
CA GLU A 38 15.82 -2.60 -7.90
C GLU A 38 16.72 -3.51 -7.07
N LEU A 39 16.37 -4.79 -7.00
CA LEU A 39 17.15 -5.80 -6.31
C LEU A 39 17.99 -6.55 -7.36
N SER A 40 19.26 -6.77 -7.06
CA SER A 40 20.16 -7.42 -8.01
C SER A 40 21.15 -8.35 -7.32
N THR A 41 21.74 -9.24 -8.11
CA THR A 41 22.79 -10.17 -7.67
C THR A 41 24.08 -9.45 -7.24
N SER A 42 24.30 -8.22 -7.70
CA SER A 42 25.47 -7.40 -7.36
C SER A 42 25.26 -6.50 -6.14
N GLN A 43 24.06 -6.48 -5.57
CA GLN A 43 23.76 -5.61 -4.43
C GLN A 43 24.51 -6.07 -3.18
N THR A 44 25.32 -5.20 -2.61
CA THR A 44 25.94 -5.40 -1.31
C THR A 44 25.05 -4.77 -0.23
N GLY A 45 24.42 -5.61 0.60
CA GLY A 45 23.54 -5.19 1.69
C GLY A 45 22.03 -5.32 1.39
N LYS A 46 21.21 -4.75 2.28
CA LYS A 46 19.74 -4.79 2.20
C LYS A 46 19.19 -3.42 1.82
N ASP A 47 18.22 -3.33 0.91
CA ASP A 47 17.39 -2.12 0.80
C ASP A 47 16.29 -2.17 1.88
N THR A 48 15.66 -1.04 2.19
CA THR A 48 14.64 -0.96 3.25
C THR A 48 13.47 -0.12 2.79
N LEU A 49 12.27 -0.66 2.93
CA LEU A 49 11.01 0.06 2.75
C LEU A 49 10.53 0.57 4.11
N TYR A 50 10.28 1.87 4.23
CA TYR A 50 9.76 2.48 5.45
C TYR A 50 8.96 3.77 5.17
N GLU A 51 8.16 4.20 6.13
CA GLU A 51 7.44 5.49 6.09
C GLU A 51 8.29 6.58 6.77
N LYS A 52 8.43 7.73 6.09
CA LYS A 52 9.38 8.79 6.47
C LYS A 52 8.96 9.57 7.72
N ASN A 53 7.66 9.70 7.98
CA ASN A 53 7.10 10.50 9.06
C ASN A 53 6.78 9.69 10.32
N LYS A 54 7.37 8.48 10.45
CA LYS A 54 7.17 7.56 11.58
C LYS A 54 5.70 7.13 11.78
N LYS A 55 4.86 7.31 10.76
CA LYS A 55 3.51 6.78 10.75
C LYS A 55 3.53 5.27 10.50
N ASP A 56 2.42 4.63 10.84
CA ASP A 56 2.24 3.22 10.57
C ASP A 56 1.84 2.98 9.10
N PHE A 57 2.15 1.79 8.60
CA PHE A 57 1.65 1.30 7.32
C PHE A 57 1.60 -0.23 7.33
N LYS A 58 0.83 -0.85 6.45
CA LYS A 58 0.79 -2.31 6.31
C LYS A 58 0.81 -2.72 4.85
N ILE A 59 1.41 -3.88 4.58
CA ILE A 59 1.33 -4.51 3.27
C ILE A 59 -0.04 -5.23 3.19
N GLN A 60 -0.91 -4.72 2.33
CA GLN A 60 -2.26 -5.24 2.15
C GLN A 60 -2.32 -6.28 1.03
N HIS A 61 -1.58 -6.05 -0.04
CA HIS A 61 -1.61 -6.90 -1.22
C HIS A 61 -0.18 -7.20 -1.68
N VAL A 62 0.04 -8.41 -2.16
CA VAL A 62 1.30 -8.83 -2.78
C VAL A 62 0.96 -9.50 -4.10
N SER A 63 1.56 -9.04 -5.19
CA SER A 63 1.42 -9.61 -6.52
C SER A 63 2.79 -10.02 -7.05
N LEU A 64 2.88 -11.22 -7.61
CA LEU A 64 4.02 -11.62 -8.45
C LEU A 64 3.65 -11.36 -9.91
N ILE A 65 4.49 -10.63 -10.61
CA ILE A 65 4.24 -10.15 -11.97
C ILE A 65 5.34 -10.70 -12.88
N ASN A 66 4.97 -11.30 -14.01
CA ASN A 66 5.94 -11.74 -15.01
C ASN A 66 6.49 -10.51 -15.77
N LYS A 67 7.82 -10.35 -15.80
CA LYS A 67 8.45 -9.21 -16.48
C LYS A 67 8.35 -9.28 -18.01
N ALA A 68 8.13 -10.47 -18.58
CA ALA A 68 8.07 -10.66 -20.02
C ALA A 68 6.77 -10.10 -20.64
N ASP A 69 5.64 -10.22 -19.95
CA ASP A 69 4.33 -9.84 -20.47
C ASP A 69 3.47 -9.00 -19.49
N ASN A 70 4.04 -8.61 -18.34
CA ASN A 70 3.42 -7.83 -17.28
C ASN A 70 2.13 -8.45 -16.69
N LYS A 71 1.92 -9.76 -16.87
CA LYS A 71 0.76 -10.43 -16.29
C LYS A 71 1.03 -10.85 -14.85
N ILE A 72 -0.01 -10.73 -14.02
CA ILE A 72 0.02 -11.26 -12.65
C ILE A 72 0.06 -12.79 -12.73
N ILE A 73 1.07 -13.38 -12.09
CA ILE A 73 1.25 -14.83 -11.95
C ILE A 73 0.34 -15.32 -10.81
N CYS A 74 0.48 -14.71 -9.64
CA CYS A 74 -0.33 -14.98 -8.45
C CYS A 74 -0.35 -13.74 -7.55
N GLU A 75 -1.36 -13.65 -6.71
CA GLU A 75 -1.49 -12.57 -5.74
C GLU A 75 -2.15 -13.03 -4.45
N ILE A 76 -1.88 -12.31 -3.36
CA ILE A 76 -2.54 -12.51 -2.09
C ILE A 76 -3.03 -11.18 -1.55
N ASN A 77 -4.18 -11.24 -0.88
CA ASN A 77 -4.73 -10.12 -0.11
C ASN A 77 -4.70 -10.49 1.38
N SER A 78 -4.02 -9.70 2.20
CA SER A 78 -3.90 -9.96 3.63
C SER A 78 -5.20 -9.72 4.42
N LEU A 79 -6.23 -9.12 3.81
CA LEU A 79 -7.53 -8.88 4.46
C LEU A 79 -8.53 -10.03 4.37
N SER A 80 -8.57 -10.79 3.26
CA SER A 80 -9.68 -11.71 2.98
C SER A 80 -9.53 -13.07 3.65
N LYS A 81 -8.28 -13.52 3.82
CA LYS A 81 -7.84 -14.69 4.57
C LYS A 81 -6.31 -14.61 4.52
N GLN A 82 -5.60 -14.69 5.65
CA GLN A 82 -4.14 -14.67 5.62
C GLN A 82 -3.61 -15.87 4.83
N GLN A 83 -3.26 -15.66 3.57
CA GLN A 83 -2.83 -16.71 2.66
C GLN A 83 -1.34 -16.97 2.88
N PRO A 84 -0.95 -18.16 3.37
CA PRO A 84 0.43 -18.40 3.77
C PRO A 84 1.37 -18.61 2.58
N LYS A 85 0.85 -18.67 1.35
CA LYS A 85 1.61 -19.03 0.16
C LYS A 85 1.19 -18.23 -1.06
N LEU A 86 2.15 -18.01 -1.94
CA LEU A 86 1.98 -17.46 -3.29
C LEU A 86 1.92 -18.65 -4.25
N GLU A 87 0.70 -19.04 -4.67
CA GLU A 87 0.49 -20.24 -5.49
C GLU A 87 -0.34 -19.93 -6.75
N ALA A 88 0.03 -20.54 -7.88
CA ALA A 88 -0.75 -20.54 -9.11
C ALA A 88 -0.51 -21.83 -9.89
N GLY A 89 -1.57 -22.41 -10.47
CA GLY A 89 -1.46 -23.60 -11.31
C GLY A 89 -0.81 -24.82 -10.63
N GLY A 90 -0.93 -24.95 -9.30
CA GLY A 90 -0.29 -26.02 -8.53
C GLY A 90 1.20 -25.80 -8.21
N VAL A 91 1.76 -24.65 -8.58
CA VAL A 91 3.14 -24.26 -8.28
C VAL A 91 3.16 -23.27 -7.11
N THR A 92 4.04 -23.51 -6.14
CA THR A 92 4.32 -22.57 -5.04
C THR A 92 5.54 -21.71 -5.39
N TYR A 93 5.32 -20.40 -5.50
CA TYR A 93 6.35 -19.40 -5.79
C TYR A 93 6.99 -18.83 -4.53
N GLY A 94 6.30 -18.94 -3.40
CA GLY A 94 6.78 -18.38 -2.14
C GLY A 94 5.83 -18.57 -0.97
N GLU A 95 6.26 -18.06 0.16
CA GLU A 95 5.58 -18.12 1.45
C GLU A 95 5.38 -16.71 2.01
N VAL A 96 4.28 -16.53 2.72
CA VAL A 96 3.98 -15.32 3.47
C VAL A 96 3.68 -15.68 4.91
N LYS A 97 4.40 -15.06 5.84
CA LYS A 97 4.14 -15.18 7.27
C LYS A 97 3.48 -13.92 7.79
N TYR A 98 2.66 -14.10 8.81
CA TYR A 98 1.94 -13.02 9.45
C TYR A 98 2.29 -12.98 10.94
N ALA A 99 2.38 -11.78 11.49
CA ALA A 99 2.50 -11.52 12.91
C ALA A 99 1.57 -10.35 13.26
N ASP A 100 0.79 -10.51 14.33
CA ASP A 100 -0.16 -9.49 14.80
C ASP A 100 -1.20 -9.08 13.76
N GLY A 101 -1.63 -10.02 12.91
CA GLY A 101 -2.59 -9.74 11.84
C GLY A 101 -1.98 -9.20 10.54
N GLU A 102 -0.69 -8.90 10.51
CA GLU A 102 -0.02 -8.23 9.40
C GLU A 102 1.10 -9.08 8.79
N VAL A 103 1.44 -8.81 7.53
CA VAL A 103 2.58 -9.45 6.85
C VAL A 103 3.87 -9.18 7.63
N SER A 104 4.58 -10.23 8.02
CA SER A 104 5.86 -10.15 8.73
C SER A 104 7.03 -10.62 7.88
N LEU A 105 6.78 -11.54 6.94
CA LEU A 105 7.78 -12.03 6.00
C LEU A 105 7.08 -12.37 4.68
N ILE A 106 7.69 -11.95 3.57
CA ILE A 106 7.41 -12.48 2.23
C ILE A 106 8.70 -13.13 1.76
N LYS A 107 8.66 -14.41 1.42
CA LYS A 107 9.79 -15.16 0.86
C LYS A 107 9.39 -15.66 -0.51
N ILE A 108 10.07 -15.21 -1.55
CA ILE A 108 9.83 -15.63 -2.93
C ILE A 108 11.02 -16.47 -3.36
N TYR A 109 10.76 -17.73 -3.70
CA TYR A 109 11.81 -18.69 -4.04
C TYR A 109 12.57 -18.25 -5.28
N ASN A 110 13.89 -18.39 -5.25
CA ASN A 110 14.80 -17.96 -6.32
C ASN A 110 14.76 -16.45 -6.66
N TRP A 111 14.15 -15.62 -5.80
CA TRP A 111 14.06 -14.18 -5.97
C TRP A 111 14.64 -13.44 -4.75
N GLY A 112 14.02 -13.59 -3.58
CA GLY A 112 14.38 -12.77 -2.43
C GLY A 112 13.37 -12.79 -1.29
N THR A 113 13.59 -11.89 -0.33
CA THR A 113 12.77 -11.75 0.87
C THR A 113 12.46 -10.29 1.18
N LEU A 114 11.29 -10.09 1.81
CA LEU A 114 10.91 -8.86 2.49
C LEU A 114 10.58 -9.23 3.94
N GLU A 115 11.38 -8.76 4.89
CA GLU A 115 11.25 -9.13 6.30
C GLU A 115 10.97 -7.89 7.15
N ARG A 116 9.93 -7.94 7.99
CA ARG A 116 9.62 -6.89 8.95
C ARG A 116 10.77 -6.80 9.96
N ILE A 117 11.41 -5.64 10.04
CA ILE A 117 12.50 -5.36 10.98
C ILE A 117 12.07 -4.33 12.03
N SER A 118 12.66 -4.42 13.22
CA SER A 118 12.53 -3.40 14.25
C SER A 118 13.62 -2.35 14.11
N THR A 119 13.26 -1.07 14.18
CA THR A 119 14.21 0.04 14.11
C THR A 119 13.82 1.09 15.13
N LYS A 120 14.79 1.87 15.64
CA LYS A 120 14.49 3.04 16.49
C LYS A 120 13.99 4.25 15.70
N ALA A 121 14.24 4.28 14.40
CA ALA A 121 13.99 5.45 13.55
C ALA A 121 12.56 5.47 12.98
N HIS A 122 11.96 4.30 12.74
CA HIS A 122 10.68 4.13 12.08
C HIS A 122 9.76 3.20 12.87
N LYS A 123 8.45 3.48 12.85
CA LYS A 123 7.43 2.63 13.48
C LYS A 123 7.36 1.24 12.83
N LYS A 124 7.58 1.17 11.50
CA LYS A 124 7.65 -0.07 10.75
C LYS A 124 8.62 0.06 9.58
N ALA A 125 9.33 -1.02 9.29
CA ALA A 125 10.21 -1.12 8.15
C ALA A 125 10.32 -2.57 7.66
N TYR A 126 10.55 -2.75 6.36
CA TYR A 126 10.79 -4.05 5.75
C TYR A 126 12.15 -4.04 5.06
N ALA A 127 13.04 -4.91 5.53
CA ALA A 127 14.32 -5.14 4.88
C ALA A 127 14.14 -6.07 3.68
N MET A 128 14.76 -5.70 2.57
CA MET A 128 14.65 -6.41 1.29
C MET A 128 16.00 -6.99 0.92
N THR A 129 16.01 -8.25 0.52
CA THR A 129 17.25 -8.95 0.16
C THR A 129 17.00 -9.81 -1.07
N TYR A 130 17.81 -9.60 -2.10
CA TYR A 130 17.86 -10.50 -3.25
C TYR A 130 18.57 -11.80 -2.86
N THR A 131 17.95 -12.94 -3.16
CA THR A 131 18.55 -14.27 -2.95
C THR A 131 18.55 -15.11 -4.22
N GLY A 132 18.14 -14.54 -5.35
CA GLY A 132 18.18 -15.20 -6.65
C GLY A 132 19.61 -15.37 -7.17
N LYS A 133 19.83 -16.41 -7.98
CA LYS A 133 21.14 -16.70 -8.60
C LYS A 133 21.35 -16.05 -9.96
N LYS A 134 20.27 -15.60 -10.61
CA LYS A 134 20.22 -14.91 -11.91
C LYS A 134 19.27 -13.72 -11.77
N PRO A 135 19.27 -12.73 -12.68
CA PRO A 135 18.25 -11.69 -12.70
C PRO A 135 16.84 -12.30 -12.70
N ALA A 136 15.96 -11.72 -11.89
CA ALA A 136 14.60 -12.20 -11.76
C ALA A 136 13.80 -11.98 -13.05
N ASP A 137 13.07 -13.02 -13.45
CA ASP A 137 12.01 -12.98 -14.46
C ASP A 137 10.68 -12.46 -13.90
N MET A 138 10.64 -12.17 -12.59
CA MET A 138 9.48 -11.67 -11.87
C MET A 138 9.74 -10.34 -11.18
N GLU A 139 8.70 -9.50 -11.13
CA GLU A 139 8.59 -8.30 -10.31
C GLU A 139 7.63 -8.56 -9.15
N VAL A 140 7.86 -7.91 -8.01
CA VAL A 140 6.97 -7.92 -6.86
C VAL A 140 6.25 -6.59 -6.75
N GLY A 141 4.92 -6.62 -6.87
CA GLY A 141 4.05 -5.50 -6.59
C GLY A 141 3.49 -5.58 -5.17
N LEU A 142 3.53 -4.49 -4.43
CA LEU A 142 2.89 -4.37 -3.10
C LEU A 142 1.83 -3.28 -3.14
N ALA A 143 0.64 -3.54 -2.58
CA ALA A 143 -0.25 -2.47 -2.15
C ALA A 143 0.03 -2.17 -0.67
N VAL A 144 0.50 -0.96 -0.40
CA VAL A 144 0.88 -0.49 0.93
C VAL A 144 -0.17 0.49 1.44
N MET A 145 -0.83 0.15 2.55
CA MET A 145 -1.89 0.95 3.16
C MET A 145 -1.37 1.74 4.36
N GLY A 146 -1.63 3.04 4.36
CA GLY A 146 -1.57 3.87 5.56
C GLY A 146 -2.89 3.84 6.32
N GLU A 147 -3.17 4.89 7.08
CA GLU A 147 -4.41 5.01 7.88
C GLU A 147 -5.67 5.21 7.03
N SER A 148 -5.57 5.96 5.93
CA SER A 148 -6.73 6.34 5.11
C SER A 148 -6.59 6.00 3.61
N ALA A 149 -5.37 5.94 3.06
CA ALA A 149 -5.11 5.64 1.64
C ALA A 149 -3.95 4.66 1.44
N GLY A 150 -3.89 4.11 0.23
CA GLY A 150 -2.85 3.17 -0.20
C GLY A 150 -1.98 3.71 -1.33
N ILE A 151 -0.80 3.12 -1.48
CA ILE A 151 0.15 3.37 -2.57
C ILE A 151 0.79 2.06 -3.03
N SER A 152 1.09 1.97 -4.32
CA SER A 152 1.76 0.81 -4.90
C SER A 152 3.29 0.94 -4.81
N VAL A 153 3.96 -0.15 -4.46
CA VAL A 153 5.42 -0.29 -4.50
C VAL A 153 5.78 -1.38 -5.50
N SER A 154 6.76 -1.10 -6.35
CA SER A 154 7.31 -2.01 -7.36
C SER A 154 8.73 -2.41 -6.97
N ILE A 155 9.04 -3.70 -7.04
CA ILE A 155 10.37 -4.24 -6.72
C ILE A 155 10.82 -5.18 -7.85
N LYS A 156 11.86 -4.75 -8.58
CA LYS A 156 12.35 -5.38 -9.79
C LYS A 156 13.58 -6.24 -9.57
#